data_AF-A0A8C7YE17-F1
#
_entry.id   AF-A0A8C7YE17-F1
#
_cell.length_a   1.000
_cell.length_b   1.000
_cell.length_c   1.000
_cell.angle_alpha   90.00
_cell.angle_beta   90.00
_cell.angle_gamma   90.00
#
_symmetry.space_group_name_H-M   'P 1'
#
loop_
_entity.id
_entity.type
_entity.pdbx_description
1 polymer ?
#
loop_
_entity_poly.entity_id
_entity_poly.type
_entity_poly.pdbx_seq_one_letter_code
_entity_poly.pdbx_strand_id
1 'polypeptide(L)'
;WFSQTDECLCADVVDTLTVDPALLLIMVGSVMFLITFLGCFGALRNATCPLKMFLVILAVVFLLQIAAGVVGYLFTDKVMERTEKLMMKAIVRYREDRDLENAIDFVQKKFQCCGVENYKDWSQNPYFNCLDTNPSLEACGVPFSCCIHLKNQTVHNTMCGYGMQMQKEGLASKNIFTVGCLEKILWWAKNN
;
A
#
# COMPACT_ATOMS: atom_id res chain seq x y z
N TRP A 1 -24.97 -17.60 20.99
CA TRP A 1 -23.93 -18.50 20.46
C TRP A 1 -23.86 -18.50 18.93
N PHE A 2 -24.97 -18.58 18.18
CA PHE A 2 -24.93 -18.45 16.71
C PHE A 2 -24.75 -17.01 16.18
N SER A 3 -25.15 -15.97 16.93
CA SER A 3 -25.08 -14.57 16.45
C SER A 3 -23.68 -13.90 16.59
N GLN A 4 -22.82 -14.38 17.50
CA GLN A 4 -21.52 -13.75 17.76
C GLN A 4 -20.43 -14.20 16.76
N THR A 5 -20.59 -15.39 16.18
CA THR A 5 -19.69 -15.97 15.19
C THR A 5 -19.85 -15.34 13.81
N ASP A 6 -21.05 -14.91 13.42
CA ASP A 6 -21.30 -14.28 12.12
C ASP A 6 -20.79 -12.83 12.09
N GLU A 7 -20.88 -12.08 13.19
CA GLU A 7 -20.28 -10.73 13.32
C GLU A 7 -18.75 -10.78 13.28
N CYS A 8 -18.12 -11.76 13.93
CA CYS A 8 -16.66 -11.96 13.82
C CYS A 8 -16.24 -12.45 12.42
N LEU A 9 -17.01 -13.34 11.79
CA LEU A 9 -16.70 -13.88 10.46
C LEU A 9 -16.87 -12.82 9.37
N CYS A 10 -17.93 -12.00 9.40
CA CYS A 10 -18.06 -10.88 8.48
C CYS A 10 -17.02 -9.79 8.74
N ALA A 11 -16.65 -9.53 10.01
CA ALA A 11 -15.56 -8.62 10.32
C ALA A 11 -14.21 -9.13 9.80
N ASP A 12 -13.90 -10.43 9.97
CA ASP A 12 -12.67 -11.04 9.45
C ASP A 12 -12.65 -11.06 7.91
N VAL A 13 -13.78 -11.35 7.26
CA VAL A 13 -13.87 -11.34 5.79
C VAL A 13 -13.74 -9.93 5.23
N VAL A 14 -14.37 -8.93 5.87
CA VAL A 14 -14.25 -7.51 5.46
C VAL A 14 -12.86 -6.97 5.79
N ASP A 15 -12.24 -7.33 6.91
CA ASP A 15 -10.85 -6.97 7.21
C ASP A 15 -9.87 -7.66 6.27
N THR A 16 -10.08 -8.92 5.92
CA THR A 16 -9.24 -9.63 4.94
C THR A 16 -9.39 -9.03 3.54
N LEU A 17 -10.63 -8.69 3.14
CA LEU A 17 -10.91 -8.02 1.87
C LEU A 17 -10.36 -6.59 1.82
N THR A 18 -10.29 -5.86 2.94
CA THR A 18 -9.77 -4.47 2.96
C THR A 18 -8.26 -4.39 3.21
N VAL A 19 -7.66 -5.42 3.79
CA VAL A 19 -6.23 -5.48 4.12
C VAL A 19 -5.38 -6.09 3.01
N ASP A 20 -5.96 -6.91 2.12
CA ASP A 20 -5.24 -7.47 0.96
C ASP A 20 -5.56 -6.68 -0.34
N PRO A 21 -4.61 -5.87 -0.85
CA PRO A 21 -4.80 -5.14 -2.09
C PRO A 21 -5.08 -6.04 -3.30
N ALA A 22 -4.59 -7.28 -3.32
CA ALA A 22 -4.78 -8.19 -4.44
C ALA A 22 -6.23 -8.68 -4.52
N LEU A 23 -6.88 -8.98 -3.38
CA LEU A 23 -8.28 -9.39 -3.35
C LEU A 23 -9.21 -8.28 -3.84
N LEU A 24 -8.95 -7.02 -3.45
CA LEU A 24 -9.69 -5.86 -3.97
C LEU A 24 -9.58 -5.74 -5.49
N LEU A 25 -8.38 -5.91 -6.04
CA LEU A 25 -8.15 -5.85 -7.48
C LEU A 25 -8.90 -6.96 -8.23
N ILE A 26 -8.93 -8.19 -7.69
CA ILE A 26 -9.69 -9.30 -8.27
C ILE A 26 -11.20 -8.99 -8.28
N MET A 27 -11.73 -8.50 -7.16
CA MET A 27 -13.15 -8.14 -7.05
C MET A 27 -13.53 -7.03 -8.05
N VAL A 28 -12.79 -5.93 -8.07
CA VAL A 28 -13.03 -4.82 -9.01
C VAL A 28 -12.89 -5.28 -10.46
N GLY A 29 -11.86 -6.09 -10.76
CA GLY A 29 -11.64 -6.68 -12.09
C GLY A 29 -12.80 -7.54 -12.56
N SER A 30 -13.35 -8.39 -11.69
CA SER A 30 -14.49 -9.25 -12.01
C SER A 30 -15.75 -8.44 -12.36
N VAL A 31 -16.03 -7.36 -11.60
CA VAL A 31 -17.17 -6.47 -11.85
C VAL A 31 -17.01 -5.73 -13.17
N MET A 32 -15.82 -5.20 -13.45
CA MET A 32 -15.53 -4.56 -14.75
C MET A 32 -15.72 -5.52 -15.91
N PHE A 33 -15.28 -6.78 -15.78
CA PHE A 33 -15.48 -7.81 -16.80
C PHE A 33 -16.97 -8.09 -17.08
N LEU A 34 -17.80 -8.20 -16.04
CA LEU A 34 -19.24 -8.42 -16.22
C LEU A 34 -19.93 -7.23 -16.92
N ILE A 35 -19.60 -6.00 -16.53
CA ILE A 35 -20.17 -4.78 -17.13
C ILE A 35 -19.80 -4.69 -18.62
N THR A 36 -18.53 -4.95 -18.94
CA THR A 36 -18.04 -4.93 -20.32
C THR A 36 -18.64 -6.05 -21.17
N PHE A 37 -18.81 -7.25 -20.60
CA PHE A 37 -19.49 -8.36 -21.27
C PHE A 37 -20.95 -8.01 -21.62
N LEU A 38 -21.72 -7.45 -20.68
CA LEU A 38 -23.11 -7.02 -20.92
C LEU A 38 -23.20 -5.93 -21.99
N GLY A 39 -22.26 -4.97 -21.99
CA GLY A 39 -22.16 -3.95 -23.03
C GLY A 39 -21.88 -4.55 -24.42
N CYS A 40 -20.91 -5.46 -24.51
CA CYS A 40 -20.53 -6.12 -25.76
C CYS A 40 -21.68 -7.00 -26.31
N PHE A 41 -22.30 -7.82 -25.46
CA PHE A 41 -23.44 -8.66 -25.85
C PHE A 41 -24.66 -7.84 -26.25
N GLY A 42 -24.94 -6.74 -25.55
CA GLY A 42 -26.03 -5.83 -25.86
C GLY A 42 -25.88 -5.19 -27.24
N ALA A 43 -24.66 -4.80 -27.61
CA ALA A 43 -24.36 -4.26 -28.94
C ALA A 43 -24.48 -5.31 -30.05
N LEU A 44 -23.93 -6.52 -29.84
CA LEU A 44 -23.93 -7.59 -30.86
C LEU A 44 -25.33 -8.14 -31.18
N ARG A 45 -26.20 -8.26 -30.17
CA ARG A 45 -27.55 -8.84 -30.33
C ARG A 45 -28.60 -7.82 -30.79
N ASN A 46 -28.23 -6.56 -31.04
CA ASN A 46 -29.14 -5.43 -31.29
C ASN A 46 -30.32 -5.38 -30.29
N ALA A 47 -30.06 -5.82 -29.06
CA ALA A 47 -31.08 -6.01 -28.04
C ALA A 47 -31.14 -4.75 -27.17
N THR A 48 -32.26 -4.03 -27.23
CA THR A 48 -32.43 -2.75 -26.53
C THR A 48 -32.50 -2.88 -25.01
N CYS A 49 -32.88 -4.04 -24.48
CA CYS A 49 -32.95 -4.30 -23.03
C CYS A 49 -31.57 -4.34 -22.34
N PRO A 50 -30.60 -5.20 -22.75
CA PRO A 50 -29.26 -5.21 -22.15
C PRO A 50 -28.50 -3.90 -22.35
N LEU A 51 -28.71 -3.21 -23.48
CA LEU A 51 -28.09 -1.91 -23.72
C LEU A 51 -28.60 -0.83 -22.74
N LYS A 52 -29.91 -0.80 -22.44
CA LYS A 52 -30.48 0.09 -21.41
C LYS A 52 -29.94 -0.23 -20.02
N MET A 53 -29.85 -1.51 -19.66
CA MET A 53 -29.28 -1.93 -18.37
C MET A 53 -27.82 -1.50 -18.23
N PHE A 54 -27.02 -1.67 -19.29
CA PHE A 54 -25.63 -1.19 -19.31
C PHE A 54 -25.55 0.33 -19.07
N LEU A 55 -26.36 1.12 -19.77
CA LEU A 55 -26.40 2.58 -19.58
C LEU A 55 -26.82 2.98 -18.16
N VAL A 56 -27.82 2.29 -17.58
CA VAL A 56 -28.25 2.54 -16.19
C VAL A 56 -27.13 2.18 -15.20
N ILE A 57 -26.46 1.04 -15.37
CA ILE A 57 -25.35 0.63 -14.51
C ILE A 57 -24.21 1.65 -14.57
N LEU A 58 -23.84 2.12 -15.78
CA LEU A 58 -22.82 3.15 -15.93
C LEU A 58 -23.22 4.47 -15.26
N ALA A 59 -24.47 4.90 -15.40
CA ALA A 59 -24.97 6.11 -14.75
C ALA A 59 -24.90 6.00 -13.22
N VAL A 60 -25.28 4.84 -12.66
CA VAL A 60 -25.18 4.58 -11.21
C VAL A 60 -23.72 4.58 -10.76
N VAL A 61 -22.82 3.91 -11.48
CA VAL A 61 -21.37 3.90 -11.15
C VAL A 61 -20.80 5.31 -11.20
N PHE A 62 -21.17 6.13 -12.18
CA PHE A 62 -20.72 7.51 -12.28
C PHE A 62 -21.18 8.37 -11.11
N LEU A 63 -22.46 8.25 -10.70
CA LEU A 63 -22.98 8.95 -9.52
C LEU A 63 -22.27 8.49 -8.24
N LEU A 64 -22.00 7.19 -8.10
CA LEU A 64 -21.24 6.65 -6.96
C LEU A 64 -19.79 7.16 -6.94
N GLN A 65 -19.14 7.28 -8.10
CA GLN A 65 -17.79 7.84 -8.20
C GLN A 65 -17.75 9.31 -7.78
N ILE A 66 -18.74 10.11 -8.20
CA ILE A 66 -18.86 11.51 -7.75
C ILE A 66 -19.05 11.57 -6.23
N ALA A 67 -19.99 10.77 -5.70
CA ALA A 67 -20.25 10.74 -4.26
C ALA A 67 -18.99 10.31 -3.47
N ALA A 68 -18.30 9.27 -3.91
CA ALA A 68 -17.05 8.81 -3.32
C ALA A 68 -15.94 9.88 -3.40
N GLY A 69 -15.83 10.60 -4.51
CA GLY A 69 -14.89 11.71 -4.68
C GLY A 69 -15.17 12.87 -3.72
N VAL A 70 -16.43 13.27 -3.57
CA VAL A 70 -16.82 14.33 -2.63
C VAL A 70 -16.56 13.90 -1.19
N VAL A 71 -16.94 12.67 -0.81
CA VAL A 71 -16.65 12.13 0.52
C VAL A 71 -15.14 12.05 0.76
N GLY A 72 -14.37 11.53 -0.19
CA GLY A 72 -12.92 11.44 -0.11
C GLY A 72 -12.26 12.81 0.09
N TYR A 73 -12.75 13.83 -0.62
CA TYR A 73 -12.28 15.20 -0.46
C TYR A 73 -12.59 15.78 0.92
N LEU A 74 -13.84 15.64 1.39
CA LEU A 74 -14.27 16.16 2.70
C LEU A 74 -13.56 15.47 3.88
N PHE A 75 -13.20 14.19 3.74
CA PHE A 75 -12.56 13.40 4.79
C PHE A 75 -11.08 13.09 4.51
N THR A 76 -10.38 14.00 3.81
CA THR A 76 -8.99 13.81 3.41
C THR A 76 -8.09 13.45 4.60
N ASP A 77 -8.21 14.14 5.74
CA ASP A 77 -7.38 13.87 6.92
C ASP A 77 -7.58 12.45 7.47
N LYS A 78 -8.83 11.96 7.46
CA LYS A 78 -9.16 10.60 7.91
C LYS A 78 -8.65 9.55 6.93
N VAL A 79 -8.68 9.83 5.63
CA VAL A 79 -8.09 8.96 4.61
C VAL A 79 -6.58 8.87 4.83
N MET A 80 -5.91 10.00 5.07
CA MET A 80 -4.47 10.04 5.35
C MET A 80 -4.09 9.20 6.56
N GLU A 81 -4.80 9.37 7.69
CA GLU A 81 -4.56 8.59 8.91
C GLU A 81 -4.78 7.08 8.68
N ARG A 82 -5.80 6.70 7.90
CA ARG A 82 -6.06 5.30 7.55
C ARG A 82 -4.95 4.73 6.67
N THR A 83 -4.50 5.49 5.67
CA THR A 83 -3.40 5.10 4.79
C THR A 83 -2.11 4.91 5.58
N GLU A 84 -1.79 5.83 6.49
CA GLU A 84 -0.62 5.73 7.36
C GLU A 84 -0.66 4.44 8.19
N LYS A 85 -1.79 4.16 8.86
CA LYS A 85 -1.96 2.92 9.64
C LYS A 85 -1.83 1.66 8.81
N LEU A 86 -2.37 1.64 7.59
CA LEU A 86 -2.24 0.52 6.66
C LEU A 86 -0.78 0.32 6.24
N MET A 87 -0.07 1.39 5.89
CA MET A 87 1.35 1.33 5.56
C MET A 87 2.21 0.89 6.76
N MET A 88 1.88 1.34 7.97
CA MET A 88 2.60 0.92 9.17
C MET A 88 2.38 -0.56 9.47
N LYS A 89 1.14 -1.06 9.32
CA LYS A 89 0.84 -2.49 9.43
C LYS A 89 1.63 -3.31 8.40
N ALA A 90 1.80 -2.78 7.19
CA ALA A 90 2.64 -3.39 6.16
C ALA A 90 4.13 -3.43 6.58
N ILE A 91 4.67 -2.37 7.18
CA ILE A 91 6.05 -2.36 7.74
C ILE A 91 6.22 -3.41 8.83
N VAL A 92 5.28 -3.53 9.77
CA VAL A 92 5.33 -4.53 10.84
C VAL A 92 5.37 -5.96 10.28
N ARG A 93 4.61 -6.22 9.22
CA ARG A 93 4.50 -7.54 8.56
C ARG A 93 5.48 -7.77 7.42
N TYR A 94 6.42 -6.87 7.18
CA TYR A 94 7.33 -6.91 6.02
C TYR A 94 8.03 -8.25 5.76
N ARG A 95 8.36 -9.02 6.83
CA ARG A 95 9.03 -10.33 6.73
C ARG A 95 8.08 -11.53 6.73
N GLU A 96 6.77 -11.33 6.85
CA GLU A 96 5.77 -12.41 6.89
C GLU A 96 5.47 -12.95 5.48
N ASP A 97 5.49 -12.10 4.45
CA ASP A 97 5.14 -12.43 3.07
C ASP A 97 6.15 -11.83 2.08
N ARG A 98 6.60 -12.65 1.11
CA ARG A 98 7.53 -12.25 0.04
C ARG A 98 6.93 -11.25 -0.94
N ASP A 99 5.62 -11.34 -1.18
CA ASP A 99 4.94 -10.40 -2.08
C ASP A 99 4.85 -9.02 -1.43
N LEU A 100 4.58 -8.99 -0.12
CA LEU A 100 4.61 -7.76 0.67
C LEU A 100 6.03 -7.17 0.73
N GLU A 101 7.05 -7.99 0.96
CA GLU A 101 8.46 -7.61 0.95
C GLU A 101 8.82 -6.90 -0.38
N ASN A 102 8.50 -7.55 -1.51
CA ASN A 102 8.75 -7.02 -2.84
C ASN A 102 7.98 -5.73 -3.13
N ALA A 103 6.73 -5.63 -2.68
CA ALA A 103 5.90 -4.44 -2.87
C ALA A 103 6.46 -3.23 -2.10
N ILE A 104 6.82 -3.40 -0.83
CA ILE A 104 7.43 -2.34 -0.02
C ILE A 104 8.79 -1.93 -0.61
N ASP A 105 9.61 -2.91 -1.00
CA ASP A 105 10.90 -2.64 -1.64
C ASP A 105 10.76 -1.87 -2.96
N PHE A 106 9.75 -2.20 -3.76
CA PHE A 106 9.46 -1.49 -4.99
C PHE A 106 9.06 -0.04 -4.71
N VAL A 107 8.15 0.19 -3.76
CA VAL A 107 7.70 1.53 -3.37
C VAL A 107 8.88 2.37 -2.89
N GLN A 108 9.70 1.84 -1.98
CA GLN A 108 10.85 2.56 -1.42
C GLN A 108 11.89 2.93 -2.48
N LYS A 109 12.20 2.01 -3.41
CA LYS A 109 13.10 2.28 -4.53
C LYS A 109 12.50 3.27 -5.54
N LYS A 110 11.21 3.13 -5.85
CA LYS A 110 10.51 3.94 -6.86
C LYS A 110 10.37 5.40 -6.42
N PHE A 111 10.01 5.62 -5.16
CA PHE A 111 9.77 6.95 -4.60
C PHE A 111 10.96 7.52 -3.82
N GLN A 112 12.06 6.76 -3.70
CA GLN A 112 13.30 7.17 -3.03
C GLN A 112 13.03 7.64 -1.60
N CYS A 113 12.40 6.76 -0.84
CA CYS A 113 11.90 6.99 0.51
C CYS A 113 12.18 5.77 1.41
N CYS A 114 12.05 5.92 2.72
CA CYS A 114 12.22 4.84 3.67
C CYS A 114 11.25 4.98 4.84
N GLY A 115 10.56 3.88 5.17
CA GLY A 115 9.49 3.88 6.18
C GLY A 115 8.22 4.58 5.69
N VAL A 116 7.29 4.86 6.61
CA VAL A 116 5.99 5.50 6.30
C VAL A 116 6.13 7.01 6.41
N GLU A 117 6.46 7.50 7.60
CA GLU A 117 6.76 8.90 7.90
C GLU A 117 8.27 9.14 7.89
N ASN A 118 9.07 8.18 8.36
CA ASN A 118 10.52 8.29 8.39
C ASN A 118 11.20 6.92 8.51
N TYR A 119 12.52 6.89 8.31
CA TYR A 119 13.30 5.65 8.34
C TYR A 119 13.32 4.91 9.70
N LYS A 120 12.93 5.55 10.82
CA LYS A 120 12.85 4.90 12.13
C LYS A 120 11.56 4.13 12.35
N ASP A 121 10.60 4.21 11.44
CA ASP A 121 9.38 3.39 11.50
C ASP A 121 9.70 1.89 11.47
N TRP A 122 10.85 1.53 10.91
CA TRP A 122 11.41 0.18 10.96
C TRP A 122 11.65 -0.34 12.39
N SER A 123 11.69 0.54 13.40
CA SER A 123 11.72 0.13 14.80
C SER A 123 10.46 -0.63 15.25
N GLN A 124 9.34 -0.50 14.54
CA GLN A 124 8.11 -1.25 14.83
C GLN A 124 8.14 -2.68 14.27
N ASN A 125 9.07 -2.99 13.36
CA ASN A 125 9.19 -4.33 12.80
C ASN A 125 9.94 -5.27 13.77
N PRO A 126 9.48 -6.52 13.98
CA PRO A 126 10.13 -7.48 14.87
C PRO A 126 11.62 -7.77 14.56
N TYR A 127 12.03 -7.66 13.30
CA TYR A 127 13.38 -7.98 12.83
C TYR A 127 14.33 -6.76 12.82
N PHE A 128 13.78 -5.54 12.74
CA PHE A 128 14.57 -4.31 12.64
C PHE A 128 14.54 -3.46 13.92
N ASN A 129 13.71 -3.81 14.90
CA ASN A 129 13.64 -3.07 16.17
C ASN A 129 15.00 -3.03 16.90
N CYS A 130 15.21 -1.97 17.66
CA CYS A 130 16.45 -1.67 18.36
C CYS A 130 16.52 -2.21 19.80
N LEU A 131 15.72 -3.22 20.13
CA LEU A 131 15.76 -3.81 21.46
C LEU A 131 17.05 -4.63 21.62
N ASP A 132 17.76 -4.46 22.74
CA ASP A 132 18.98 -5.23 23.06
C ASP A 132 18.73 -6.75 23.08
N THR A 133 17.48 -7.16 23.27
CA THR A 133 17.03 -8.56 23.27
C THR A 133 16.73 -9.10 21.88
N ASN A 134 16.78 -8.27 20.82
CA ASN A 134 16.47 -8.71 19.48
C ASN A 134 17.63 -9.55 18.91
N PRO A 135 17.43 -10.84 18.62
CA PRO A 135 18.49 -11.69 18.07
C PRO A 135 18.75 -11.45 16.58
N SER A 136 17.94 -10.62 15.91
CA SER A 136 18.03 -10.36 14.49
C SER A 136 19.35 -9.67 14.13
N LEU A 137 20.03 -10.17 13.09
CA LEU A 137 21.18 -9.49 12.51
C LEU A 137 20.80 -8.14 11.91
N GLU A 138 19.53 -7.90 11.59
CA GLU A 138 19.05 -6.66 10.99
C GLU A 138 18.58 -5.63 12.04
N ALA A 139 18.76 -5.93 13.33
CA ALA A 139 18.39 -5.04 14.42
C ALA A 139 19.02 -3.66 14.26
N CYS A 140 18.25 -2.62 14.54
CA CYS A 140 18.61 -1.22 14.29
C CYS A 140 18.97 -0.85 12.85
N GLY A 141 18.70 -1.74 11.90
CA GLY A 141 18.91 -1.48 10.49
C GLY A 141 17.66 -0.96 9.80
N VAL A 142 17.78 -0.70 8.50
CA VAL A 142 16.65 -0.55 7.58
C VAL A 142 16.87 -1.50 6.40
N PRO A 143 15.83 -1.90 5.65
CA PRO A 143 16.02 -2.75 4.49
C PRO A 143 16.88 -2.10 3.41
N PHE A 144 17.47 -2.96 2.57
CA PHE A 144 18.34 -2.53 1.47
C PHE A 144 17.62 -1.66 0.42
N SER A 145 16.29 -1.73 0.35
CA SER A 145 15.47 -0.87 -0.52
C SER A 145 15.48 0.61 -0.11
N CYS A 146 15.85 0.91 1.15
CA CYS A 146 16.11 2.27 1.61
C CYS A 146 17.49 2.82 1.20
N CYS A 147 18.38 2.00 0.64
CA CYS A 147 19.73 2.40 0.28
C CYS A 147 19.77 3.38 -0.90
N ILE A 148 20.58 4.42 -0.79
CA ILE A 148 20.87 5.32 -1.91
C ILE A 148 21.82 4.61 -2.88
N HIS A 149 21.42 4.48 -4.14
CA HIS A 149 22.28 3.95 -5.19
C HIS A 149 23.24 5.05 -5.68
N LEU A 150 24.52 4.90 -5.33
CA LEU A 150 25.60 5.74 -5.85
C LEU A 150 25.87 5.34 -7.31
N LYS A 151 25.66 6.29 -8.24
CA LYS A 151 25.81 6.08 -9.70
C LYS A 151 27.17 5.51 -10.15
N ASN A 152 28.20 5.55 -9.31
CA ASN A 152 29.56 5.09 -9.62
C ASN A 152 29.94 3.74 -8.97
N GLN A 153 29.00 3.03 -8.36
CA GLN A 153 29.27 1.72 -7.77
C GLN A 153 28.71 0.59 -8.65
N THR A 154 29.57 -0.34 -9.04
CA THR A 154 29.21 -1.57 -9.75
C THR A 154 28.66 -2.66 -8.83
N VAL A 155 28.83 -2.50 -7.50
CA VAL A 155 28.38 -3.44 -6.48
C VAL A 155 27.34 -2.75 -5.59
N HIS A 156 26.13 -3.28 -5.55
CA HIS A 156 25.10 -2.85 -4.60
C HIS A 156 25.53 -3.23 -3.18
N ASN A 157 25.72 -2.23 -2.32
CA ASN A 157 25.92 -2.48 -0.90
C ASN A 157 24.58 -2.87 -0.24
N THR A 158 24.27 -4.16 -0.24
CA THR A 158 23.08 -4.70 0.42
C THR A 158 23.12 -4.52 1.95
N MET A 159 24.29 -4.22 2.53
CA MET A 159 24.47 -3.97 3.97
C MET A 159 24.41 -2.48 4.33
N CYS A 160 24.05 -1.58 3.40
CA CYS A 160 24.06 -0.15 3.70
C CYS A 160 23.10 0.22 4.86
N GLY A 161 22.03 -0.55 5.05
CA GLY A 161 21.01 -0.26 6.07
C GLY A 161 21.43 -0.61 7.50
N TYR A 162 22.54 -1.33 7.71
CA TYR A 162 22.91 -1.87 9.01
C TYR A 162 23.20 -0.76 10.05
N GLY A 163 22.56 -0.84 11.21
CA GLY A 163 22.75 0.11 12.31
C GLY A 163 22.34 1.56 12.00
N MET A 164 21.64 1.80 10.89
CA MET A 164 21.28 3.16 10.46
C MET A 164 20.34 3.88 11.43
N GLN A 165 19.48 3.15 12.15
CA GLN A 165 18.58 3.74 13.14
C GLN A 165 19.32 4.37 14.34
N MET A 166 20.54 3.89 14.66
CA MET A 166 21.37 4.44 15.73
C MET A 166 22.19 5.66 15.31
N GLN A 167 22.36 5.90 14.01
CA GLN A 167 23.15 7.02 13.53
C GLN A 167 22.38 8.35 13.61
N LYS A 168 23.12 9.45 13.70
CA LYS A 168 22.54 10.79 13.54
C LYS A 168 21.98 10.92 12.12
N GLU A 169 20.82 11.57 12.01
CA GLU A 169 20.08 11.69 10.74
C GLU A 169 20.93 12.25 9.60
N GLY A 170 21.77 13.27 9.86
CA GLY A 170 22.66 13.86 8.85
C GLY A 170 23.78 12.93 8.35
N LEU A 171 24.08 11.86 9.08
CA LEU A 171 25.01 10.81 8.63
C LEU A 171 24.24 9.70 7.89
N ALA A 172 23.06 9.33 8.40
CA ALA A 172 22.18 8.35 7.78
C ALA A 172 21.73 8.80 6.37
N SER A 173 21.38 10.08 6.21
CA SER A 173 20.93 10.65 4.92
C SER A 173 21.95 10.61 3.79
N LYS A 174 23.23 10.34 4.10
CA LYS A 174 24.27 10.13 3.08
C LYS A 174 24.21 8.76 2.43
N ASN A 175 23.65 7.77 3.13
CA ASN A 175 23.69 6.36 2.74
C ASN A 175 22.30 5.77 2.50
N ILE A 176 21.27 6.31 3.16
CA ILE A 176 19.88 5.87 3.03
C ILE A 176 18.94 7.06 2.80
N PHE A 177 17.78 6.78 2.21
CA PHE A 177 16.67 7.73 2.23
C PHE A 177 16.13 7.82 3.66
N THR A 178 16.02 9.04 4.21
CA THR A 178 15.51 9.25 5.58
C THR A 178 14.04 9.69 5.61
N VAL A 179 13.55 10.24 4.50
CA VAL A 179 12.18 10.74 4.33
C VAL A 179 11.19 9.59 4.13
N GLY A 180 10.04 9.68 4.78
CA GLY A 180 8.96 8.70 4.66
C GLY A 180 8.32 8.62 3.29
N CYS A 181 7.79 7.44 2.98
CA CYS A 181 7.11 7.20 1.71
C CYS A 181 5.74 7.87 1.61
N LEU A 182 5.02 8.05 2.71
CA LEU A 182 3.69 8.65 2.68
C LEU A 182 3.75 10.07 2.09
N GLU A 183 4.63 10.92 2.62
CA GLU A 183 4.82 12.28 2.13
C GLU A 183 5.32 12.30 0.67
N LYS A 184 6.29 11.45 0.33
CA LYS A 184 6.86 11.37 -1.03
C LYS A 184 5.83 10.97 -2.07
N ILE A 185 4.96 10.01 -1.76
CA ILE A 185 3.88 9.57 -2.64
C ILE A 185 2.86 10.69 -2.84
N LEU A 186 2.48 11.39 -1.76
CA LEU A 186 1.57 12.54 -1.85
C LEU A 186 2.16 13.67 -2.69
N TRP A 187 3.44 13.98 -2.50
CA TRP A 187 4.12 14.99 -3.30
C TRP A 187 4.13 14.60 -4.78
N TRP A 188 4.45 13.34 -5.10
CA TRP A 188 4.41 12.84 -6.47
C TRP A 188 3.00 12.94 -7.06
N ALA A 189 1.96 12.59 -6.30
CA ALA A 189 0.57 12.64 -6.76
C ALA A 189 0.03 14.08 -6.97
N LYS A 190 0.59 15.08 -6.31
CA LYS A 190 0.22 16.50 -6.51
C LYS A 190 0.94 17.13 -7.70
N ASN A 191 2.10 16.60 -8.07
CA ASN A 191 3.01 17.20 -9.04
C ASN A 191 2.96 16.52 -10.42
N ASN A 192 2.15 15.48 -10.58
CA ASN A 192 2.05 14.65 -11.78
C ASN A 192 0.57 14.36 -12.09
#